data_AF-A0A1L6MXP8-F1
#
_entry.id   AF-A0A1L6MXP8-F1
#
_cell.length_a   1.000
_cell.length_b   1.000
_cell.length_c   1.000
_cell.angle_alpha   90.00
_cell.angle_beta   90.00
_cell.angle_gamma   90.00
#
_symmetry.space_group_name_H-M   'P 1'
#
loop_
_entity.id
_entity.type
_entity.pdbx_description
1 polymer ?
#
loop_
_entity_poly.entity_id
_entity_poly.type
_entity_poly.pdbx_seq_one_letter_code
_entity_poly.pdbx_strand_id
1 'polypeptide(L)'
;MPIHAANTHPEVVSSVIKLAYDAEAKKIVVADGSCNDPRRCFQRSGIWRASCELMDEILLPAEHRFWTMRLKGDVLDEWPVFTTLIQADKVINVPVAEHHNLAKYTTVMKSWYGLLGGRRNRLHQNIDTSIADLAAFMHPSLVVVDAIRVLVRNGPQGGSIDNTQVMHTILASVDQIAGGAFGCTLISQRRDHIPYLEIGHERGLVTMFWESLSRQGSLDGNLLSWLWTHVLCSQERERGGIARSALF
;
A
#
# COMPACT_ATOMS: atom_id res chain seq x y z
N MET A 1 -5.74 -11.27 11.07
CA MET A 1 -7.09 -11.68 10.65
C MET A 1 -7.91 -10.40 10.56
N PRO A 2 -8.74 -10.21 9.52
CA PRO A 2 -9.37 -8.93 9.19
C PRO A 2 -10.09 -8.25 10.37
N ILE A 3 -10.71 -9.03 11.26
CA ILE A 3 -11.37 -8.52 12.48
C ILE A 3 -10.41 -7.83 13.49
N HIS A 4 -9.11 -8.11 13.41
CA HIS A 4 -8.07 -7.46 14.21
C HIS A 4 -7.39 -6.29 13.48
N ALA A 5 -7.81 -5.98 12.25
CA ALA A 5 -7.19 -4.93 11.41
C ALA A 5 -5.66 -5.06 11.25
N ALA A 6 -5.14 -6.30 11.30
CA ALA A 6 -3.72 -6.61 11.12
C ALA A 6 -3.36 -6.97 9.66
N ASN A 7 -4.35 -6.92 8.76
CA ASN A 7 -4.21 -7.13 7.33
C ASN A 7 -5.43 -6.54 6.61
N THR A 8 -5.28 -6.22 5.33
CA THR A 8 -6.35 -5.70 4.46
C THR A 8 -7.56 -6.64 4.42
N HIS A 9 -8.76 -6.06 4.42
CA HIS A 9 -10.02 -6.76 4.31
C HIS A 9 -10.14 -7.44 2.92
N PRO A 10 -10.51 -8.73 2.84
CA PRO A 10 -10.60 -9.46 1.57
C PRO A 10 -11.53 -8.80 0.55
N GLU A 11 -12.65 -8.24 1.00
CA GLU A 11 -13.59 -7.57 0.10
C GLU A 11 -13.00 -6.31 -0.54
N VAL A 12 -12.11 -5.58 0.16
CA VAL A 12 -11.39 -4.44 -0.41
C VAL A 12 -10.51 -4.92 -1.55
N VAL A 13 -9.73 -5.98 -1.33
CA VAL A 13 -8.88 -6.57 -2.38
C VAL A 13 -9.73 -7.03 -3.58
N SER A 14 -10.82 -7.77 -3.35
CA SER A 14 -11.71 -8.24 -4.42
C SER A 14 -12.37 -7.09 -5.20
N SER A 15 -12.67 -5.98 -4.51
CA SER A 15 -13.27 -4.80 -5.14
C SER A 15 -12.26 -4.05 -5.99
N VAL A 16 -11.02 -3.90 -5.51
CA VAL A 16 -9.92 -3.31 -6.28
C VAL A 16 -9.63 -4.13 -7.54
N ILE A 17 -9.64 -5.47 -7.46
CA ILE A 17 -9.47 -6.35 -8.62
C ILE A 17 -10.55 -6.09 -9.68
N LYS A 18 -11.83 -6.09 -9.27
CA LYS A 18 -12.95 -5.82 -10.19
C LYS A 18 -12.83 -4.45 -10.84
N LEU A 19 -12.57 -3.42 -10.04
CA LEU A 19 -12.40 -2.05 -10.50
C LEU A 19 -11.23 -1.90 -11.48
N ALA A 20 -10.15 -2.65 -11.27
CA ALA A 20 -9.03 -2.66 -12.18
C ALA A 20 -9.39 -3.34 -13.52
N TYR A 21 -10.12 -4.46 -13.52
CA TYR A 21 -10.62 -5.05 -14.78
C TYR A 21 -11.59 -4.14 -15.50
N ASP A 22 -12.49 -3.49 -14.77
CA ASP A 22 -13.39 -2.53 -15.40
C ASP A 22 -12.55 -1.41 -16.06
N ALA A 23 -11.50 -0.93 -15.39
CA ALA A 23 -10.50 -0.01 -15.94
C ALA A 23 -9.56 -0.65 -17.02
N GLU A 24 -10.03 -1.69 -17.69
CA GLU A 24 -9.40 -2.39 -18.81
C GLU A 24 -8.10 -3.12 -18.45
N ALA A 25 -8.00 -3.60 -17.20
CA ALA A 25 -6.86 -4.40 -16.83
C ALA A 25 -6.79 -5.71 -17.62
N LYS A 26 -5.64 -5.99 -18.25
CA LYS A 26 -5.46 -7.23 -19.04
C LYS A 26 -5.03 -8.42 -18.21
N LYS A 27 -4.35 -8.16 -17.10
CA LYS A 27 -3.86 -9.14 -16.15
C LYS A 27 -3.95 -8.53 -14.78
N ILE A 28 -4.24 -9.31 -13.74
CA ILE A 28 -4.15 -8.87 -12.36
C ILE A 28 -3.42 -9.93 -11.55
N VAL A 29 -2.34 -9.51 -10.90
CA VAL A 29 -1.55 -10.33 -9.99
C VAL A 29 -1.71 -9.78 -8.58
N VAL A 30 -2.05 -10.64 -7.63
CA VAL A 30 -2.05 -10.30 -6.21
C VAL A 30 -0.82 -10.92 -5.55
N ALA A 31 -0.02 -10.09 -4.90
CA ALA A 31 1.22 -10.49 -4.27
C ALA A 31 1.42 -9.76 -2.94
N ASP A 32 1.99 -10.45 -1.95
CA ASP A 32 2.40 -9.86 -0.67
C ASP A 32 3.56 -10.64 -0.03
N GLY A 33 4.54 -9.92 0.51
CA GLY A 33 5.67 -10.44 1.28
C GLY A 33 5.42 -10.40 2.78
N SER A 34 4.50 -11.23 3.25
CA SER A 34 4.00 -11.16 4.62
C SER A 34 5.09 -11.39 5.69
N CYS A 35 4.81 -10.93 6.91
CA CYS A 35 5.73 -11.16 8.03
C CYS A 35 5.88 -12.63 8.42
N ASN A 36 4.79 -13.39 8.25
CA ASN A 36 4.71 -14.80 8.55
C ASN A 36 4.78 -15.62 7.25
N ASP A 37 4.49 -16.91 7.33
CA ASP A 37 4.37 -17.74 6.13
C ASP A 37 3.29 -17.18 5.18
N PRO A 38 3.64 -16.78 3.94
CA PRO A 38 2.70 -16.12 3.03
C PRO A 38 1.49 -16.98 2.68
N ARG A 39 1.67 -18.30 2.53
CA ARG A 39 0.57 -19.23 2.21
C ARG A 39 -0.48 -19.21 3.33
N ARG A 40 -0.05 -19.35 4.57
CA ARG A 40 -0.92 -19.25 5.75
C ARG A 40 -1.57 -17.88 5.85
N CYS A 41 -0.84 -16.80 5.59
CA CYS A 41 -1.39 -15.45 5.63
C CYS A 41 -2.53 -15.25 4.62
N PHE A 42 -2.34 -15.63 3.36
CA PHE A 42 -3.37 -15.51 2.31
C PHE A 42 -4.62 -16.36 2.58
N GLN A 43 -4.44 -17.58 3.09
CA GLN A 43 -5.55 -18.45 3.46
C GLN A 43 -6.32 -17.90 4.66
N ARG A 44 -5.60 -17.53 5.72
CA ARG A 44 -6.19 -17.05 6.97
C ARG A 44 -6.82 -15.66 6.80
N SER A 45 -6.21 -14.76 6.04
CA SER A 45 -6.79 -13.44 5.79
C SER A 45 -8.13 -13.53 5.07
N GLY A 46 -8.35 -14.58 4.29
CA GLY A 46 -9.50 -14.72 3.39
C GLY A 46 -9.27 -14.10 2.02
N ILE A 47 -8.13 -13.43 1.79
CA ILE A 47 -7.78 -12.79 0.51
C ILE A 47 -7.71 -13.83 -0.59
N TRP A 48 -7.12 -15.01 -0.34
CA TRP A 48 -7.09 -16.08 -1.33
C TRP A 48 -8.51 -16.40 -1.82
N ARG A 49 -9.43 -16.68 -0.89
CA ARG A 49 -10.81 -17.06 -1.21
C ARG A 49 -11.58 -15.93 -1.90
N ALA A 50 -11.36 -14.68 -1.50
CA ALA A 50 -12.08 -13.55 -2.07
C ALA A 50 -11.60 -13.17 -3.48
N SER A 51 -10.38 -13.57 -3.85
CA SER A 51 -9.73 -13.11 -5.07
C SER A 51 -9.43 -14.22 -6.09
N CYS A 52 -9.36 -15.50 -5.69
CA CYS A 52 -8.90 -16.63 -6.53
C CYS A 52 -9.64 -16.81 -7.86
N GLU A 53 -10.92 -16.45 -7.93
CA GLU A 53 -11.72 -16.55 -9.15
C GLU A 53 -11.78 -15.24 -9.95
N LEU A 54 -11.28 -14.15 -9.36
CA LEU A 54 -11.35 -12.81 -9.96
C LEU A 54 -10.05 -12.44 -10.67
N MET A 55 -8.90 -12.72 -10.06
CA MET A 55 -7.59 -12.35 -10.61
C MET A 55 -6.97 -13.49 -11.43
N ASP A 56 -5.91 -13.19 -12.19
CA ASP A 56 -5.17 -14.19 -12.95
C ASP A 56 -4.25 -15.05 -12.07
N GLU A 57 -3.52 -14.43 -11.12
CA GLU A 57 -2.51 -15.13 -10.32
C GLU A 57 -2.37 -14.58 -8.89
N ILE A 58 -2.15 -15.47 -7.91
CA ILE A 58 -1.49 -15.11 -6.64
C ILE A 58 -0.02 -15.52 -6.71
N LEU A 59 0.86 -14.54 -6.66
CA LEU A 59 2.30 -14.77 -6.62
C LEU A 59 2.79 -14.57 -5.19
N LEU A 60 3.15 -15.69 -4.57
CA LEU A 60 3.77 -15.69 -3.25
C LEU A 60 5.29 -15.55 -3.37
N PRO A 61 5.93 -14.92 -2.37
CA PRO A 61 7.38 -14.91 -2.21
C PRO A 61 7.96 -16.32 -2.33
N ALA A 62 8.97 -16.44 -3.18
CA ALA A 62 9.79 -17.64 -3.34
C ALA A 62 11.21 -17.18 -3.69
N GLU A 63 12.23 -17.95 -3.32
CA GLU A 63 13.63 -17.56 -3.46
C GLU A 63 13.98 -17.07 -4.87
N HIS A 64 13.54 -17.77 -5.91
CA HIS A 64 13.77 -17.40 -7.32
C HIS A 64 13.03 -16.13 -7.80
N ARG A 65 12.14 -15.57 -6.98
CA ARG A 65 11.41 -14.31 -7.25
C ARG A 65 12.00 -13.12 -6.50
N PHE A 66 13.12 -13.30 -5.80
CA PHE A 66 13.87 -12.19 -5.23
C PHE A 66 15.15 -11.95 -6.03
N TRP A 67 15.39 -10.70 -6.36
CA TRP A 67 16.62 -10.27 -7.03
C TRP A 67 17.26 -9.16 -6.22
N THR A 68 18.57 -9.17 -6.09
CA THR A 68 19.30 -8.06 -5.47
C THR A 68 19.24 -6.87 -6.42
N MET A 69 18.65 -5.77 -5.95
CA MET A 69 18.50 -4.54 -6.72
C MET A 69 19.20 -3.38 -6.01
N ARG A 70 19.68 -2.41 -6.79
CA ARG A 70 20.13 -1.10 -6.29
C ARG A 70 18.91 -0.23 -6.02
N LEU A 71 18.65 0.02 -4.73
CA LEU A 71 17.59 0.92 -4.27
C LEU A 71 18.12 2.35 -4.11
N LYS A 72 19.44 2.53 -3.94
CA LYS A 72 20.10 3.83 -3.76
C LYS A 72 19.55 4.63 -2.56
N GLY A 73 19.09 3.93 -1.53
CA GLY A 73 18.67 4.51 -0.26
C GLY A 73 19.84 4.71 0.70
N ASP A 74 19.61 5.48 1.75
CA ASP A 74 20.63 5.77 2.78
C ASP A 74 20.92 4.55 3.66
N VAL A 75 19.89 3.75 3.95
CA VAL A 75 19.99 2.47 4.68
C VAL A 75 19.90 1.29 3.71
N LEU A 76 19.02 1.39 2.72
CA LEU A 76 18.78 0.37 1.72
C LEU A 76 19.49 0.72 0.43
N ASP A 77 20.78 0.39 0.36
CA ASP A 77 21.55 0.62 -0.85
C ASP A 77 21.31 -0.47 -1.90
N GLU A 78 21.60 -1.73 -1.54
CA GLU A 78 21.29 -2.93 -2.31
C GLU A 78 20.55 -3.94 -1.44
N TRP A 79 19.45 -4.50 -1.95
CA TRP A 79 18.64 -5.43 -1.18
C TRP A 79 17.91 -6.45 -2.06
N PRO A 80 17.64 -7.68 -1.56
CA PRO A 80 16.74 -8.62 -2.24
C PRO A 80 15.31 -8.07 -2.30
N VAL A 81 14.82 -7.84 -3.51
CA VAL A 81 13.51 -7.24 -3.82
C VAL A 81 12.63 -8.28 -4.50
N PHE A 82 11.36 -8.35 -4.09
CA PHE A 82 10.36 -9.21 -4.68
C PHE A 82 9.98 -8.69 -6.08
N THR A 83 10.48 -9.34 -7.13
CA THR A 83 10.46 -8.78 -8.49
C THR A 83 9.08 -8.70 -9.11
N THR A 84 8.11 -9.46 -8.61
CA THR A 84 6.73 -9.44 -9.11
C THR A 84 6.16 -8.02 -9.14
N LEU A 85 6.44 -7.20 -8.12
CA LEU A 85 5.93 -5.83 -8.06
C LEU A 85 6.72 -4.84 -8.94
N ILE A 86 7.94 -5.20 -9.34
CA ILE A 86 8.83 -4.37 -10.16
C ILE A 86 8.53 -4.56 -11.65
N GLN A 87 8.14 -5.77 -12.03
CA GLN A 87 7.86 -6.13 -13.42
C GLN A 87 6.47 -5.65 -13.87
N ALA A 88 5.66 -5.13 -12.95
CA ALA A 88 4.34 -4.61 -13.20
C ALA A 88 4.38 -3.24 -13.91
N ASP A 89 3.51 -3.01 -14.89
CA ASP A 89 3.39 -1.69 -15.52
C ASP A 89 2.69 -0.68 -14.59
N LYS A 90 1.77 -1.18 -13.75
CA LYS A 90 1.01 -0.40 -12.78
C LYS A 90 0.93 -1.15 -11.45
N VAL A 91 1.27 -0.46 -10.36
CA VAL A 91 1.20 -1.03 -9.01
C VAL A 91 0.09 -0.32 -8.22
N ILE A 92 -0.85 -1.09 -7.66
CA ILE A 92 -1.84 -0.59 -6.70
C ILE A 92 -1.45 -1.09 -5.30
N ASN A 93 -1.10 -0.17 -4.40
CA ASN A 93 -0.77 -0.50 -3.01
C ASN A 93 -2.05 -0.50 -2.17
N VAL A 94 -2.39 -1.62 -1.54
CA VAL A 94 -3.65 -1.78 -0.80
C VAL A 94 -3.43 -2.08 0.70
N PRO A 95 -2.83 -1.17 1.47
CA PRO A 95 -2.50 -1.41 2.88
C PRO A 95 -3.72 -1.23 3.80
N VAL A 96 -3.73 -1.91 4.94
CA VAL A 96 -4.63 -1.59 6.06
C VAL A 96 -4.08 -0.40 6.85
N ALA A 97 -4.96 0.43 7.42
CA ALA A 97 -4.59 1.45 8.39
C ALA A 97 -4.37 0.81 9.78
N GLU A 98 -3.13 0.85 10.27
CA GLU A 98 -2.75 0.16 11.51
C GLU A 98 -1.69 0.93 12.31
N HIS A 99 -1.93 1.11 13.61
CA HIS A 99 -0.93 1.57 14.56
C HIS A 99 0.23 0.56 14.68
N HIS A 100 1.46 1.05 14.82
CA HIS A 100 2.64 0.20 15.00
C HIS A 100 3.51 0.71 16.15
N ASN A 101 3.89 -0.13 17.11
CA ASN A 101 4.65 0.34 18.29
C ASN A 101 5.99 1.01 17.96
N LEU A 102 6.74 0.46 16.99
CA LEU A 102 8.02 1.03 16.55
C LEU A 102 7.87 2.18 15.54
N ALA A 103 7.24 1.93 14.38
CA ALA A 103 7.08 2.94 13.32
C ALA A 103 5.98 3.98 13.60
N LYS A 104 5.25 3.87 14.72
CA LYS A 104 4.04 4.62 15.11
C LYS A 104 2.83 4.36 14.23
N TYR A 105 3.02 4.22 12.91
CA TYR A 105 1.96 3.93 11.97
C TYR A 105 2.44 2.98 10.86
N THR A 106 1.58 2.04 10.48
CA THR A 106 1.72 1.15 9.33
C THR A 106 0.61 1.48 8.36
N THR A 107 1.01 1.94 7.19
CA THR A 107 0.16 2.21 6.05
C THR A 107 1.06 2.26 4.81
N VAL A 108 0.55 2.84 3.72
CA VAL A 108 1.21 3.21 2.47
C VAL A 108 2.73 3.00 2.39
N MET A 109 3.56 3.86 2.98
CA MET A 109 5.02 3.76 2.81
C MET A 109 5.60 2.54 3.54
N LYS A 110 5.08 2.21 4.73
CA LYS A 110 5.56 1.09 5.54
C LYS A 110 5.21 -0.25 4.91
N SER A 111 4.11 -0.33 4.13
CA SER A 111 3.68 -1.59 3.51
C SER A 111 4.69 -2.12 2.49
N TRP A 112 5.57 -1.26 1.95
CA TRP A 112 6.68 -1.68 1.09
C TRP A 112 7.69 -2.59 1.77
N TYR A 113 7.63 -2.78 3.09
CA TYR A 113 8.37 -3.87 3.74
C TYR A 113 7.98 -5.25 3.18
N GLY A 114 6.76 -5.41 2.64
CA GLY A 114 6.34 -6.61 1.92
C GLY A 114 7.07 -6.85 0.61
N LEU A 115 7.85 -5.88 0.12
CA LEU A 115 8.73 -6.04 -1.04
C LEU A 115 10.03 -6.77 -0.68
N LEU A 116 10.43 -6.74 0.59
CA LEU A 116 11.79 -7.10 0.99
C LEU A 116 11.96 -8.59 1.27
N GLY A 117 12.96 -9.18 0.64
CA GLY A 117 13.56 -10.44 1.06
C GLY A 117 14.64 -10.23 2.12
N GLY A 118 15.42 -11.29 2.37
CA GLY A 118 16.59 -11.23 3.23
C GLY A 118 16.29 -10.85 4.69
N ARG A 119 17.24 -10.18 5.35
CA ARG A 119 17.20 -9.90 6.80
C ARG A 119 16.47 -8.59 7.12
N ARG A 120 15.21 -8.45 6.70
CA ARG A 120 14.39 -7.23 6.90
C ARG A 120 14.32 -6.76 8.35
N ASN A 121 14.47 -7.67 9.32
CA ASN A 121 14.46 -7.35 10.75
C ASN A 121 15.60 -6.40 11.17
N ARG A 122 16.70 -6.34 10.42
CA ARG A 122 17.81 -5.40 10.68
C ARG A 122 17.40 -3.94 10.45
N LEU A 123 16.41 -3.69 9.60
CA LEU A 123 15.96 -2.35 9.24
C LEU A 123 15.24 -1.64 10.40
N HIS A 124 14.78 -2.39 11.41
CA HIS A 124 14.17 -1.82 12.61
C HIS A 124 15.09 -0.89 13.41
N GLN A 125 16.41 -0.97 13.22
CA GLN A 125 17.38 -0.06 13.87
C GLN A 125 17.35 1.35 13.27
N ASN A 126 16.93 1.48 12.01
CA ASN A 126 16.75 2.76 11.35
C ASN A 126 15.48 2.73 10.49
N ILE A 127 14.36 2.47 11.17
CA ILE A 127 13.10 2.09 10.55
C ILE A 127 12.56 3.22 9.66
N ASP A 128 12.60 4.46 10.14
CA ASP A 128 12.03 5.60 9.43
C ASP A 128 12.76 5.88 8.10
N THR A 129 14.10 5.93 8.14
CA THR A 129 14.90 6.11 6.92
C THR A 129 14.71 4.94 5.95
N SER A 130 14.67 3.70 6.43
CA SER A 130 14.43 2.54 5.55
C SER A 130 13.04 2.54 4.90
N ILE A 131 12.01 3.08 5.57
CA ILE A 131 10.68 3.27 4.99
C ILE A 131 10.73 4.33 3.89
N ALA A 132 11.40 5.45 4.15
CA ALA A 132 11.58 6.51 3.17
C ALA A 132 12.40 6.04 1.95
N ASP A 133 13.43 5.21 2.16
CA ASP A 133 14.21 4.60 1.07
C ASP A 133 13.32 3.72 0.19
N LEU A 134 12.47 2.89 0.80
CA LEU A 134 11.52 2.05 0.07
C LEU A 134 10.49 2.87 -0.72
N ALA A 135 9.96 3.95 -0.14
CA ALA A 135 9.01 4.82 -0.81
C ALA A 135 9.64 5.64 -1.94
N ALA A 136 10.95 5.91 -1.87
CA ALA A 136 11.72 6.51 -2.96
C ALA A 136 12.02 5.52 -4.10
N PHE A 137 12.05 4.22 -3.78
CA PHE A 137 12.25 3.16 -4.76
C PHE A 137 10.95 2.71 -5.42
N MET A 138 9.87 2.57 -4.65
CA MET A 138 8.56 2.11 -5.11
C MET A 138 7.55 3.25 -5.18
N HIS A 139 7.05 3.51 -6.39
CA HIS A 139 6.02 4.50 -6.67
C HIS A 139 4.75 3.81 -7.17
N PRO A 140 3.71 3.66 -6.33
CA PRO A 140 2.46 3.08 -6.78
C PRO A 140 1.74 4.04 -7.72
N SER A 141 0.99 3.49 -8.66
CA SER A 141 0.06 4.28 -9.49
C SER A 141 -1.18 4.72 -8.71
N LEU A 142 -1.57 3.91 -7.72
CA LEU A 142 -2.69 4.19 -6.82
C LEU A 142 -2.43 3.54 -5.47
N VAL A 143 -2.85 4.22 -4.42
CA VAL A 143 -2.92 3.68 -3.06
C VAL A 143 -4.39 3.60 -2.67
N VAL A 144 -4.82 2.45 -2.15
CA VAL A 144 -6.16 2.23 -1.60
C VAL A 144 -6.00 1.75 -0.16
N VAL A 145 -6.08 2.67 0.80
CA VAL A 145 -5.97 2.34 2.22
C VAL A 145 -7.30 1.79 2.71
N ASP A 146 -7.26 0.57 3.22
CA ASP A 146 -8.37 -0.06 3.94
C ASP A 146 -8.46 0.51 5.36
N ALA A 147 -9.55 1.22 5.61
CA ALA A 147 -9.94 1.72 6.92
C ALA A 147 -11.37 1.29 7.26
N ILE A 148 -11.84 0.15 6.76
CA ILE A 148 -13.14 -0.40 7.18
C ILE A 148 -13.10 -0.69 8.68
N ARG A 149 -12.01 -1.32 9.11
CA ARG A 149 -11.62 -1.46 10.51
C ARG A 149 -10.15 -1.10 10.65
N VAL A 150 -9.83 -0.26 11.62
CA VAL A 150 -8.50 0.29 11.85
C VAL A 150 -7.95 -0.25 13.16
N LEU A 151 -6.69 -0.68 13.20
CA LEU A 151 -6.02 -0.97 14.46
C LEU A 151 -5.45 0.33 15.02
N VAL A 152 -6.01 0.84 16.12
CA VAL A 152 -5.66 2.18 16.63
C VAL A 152 -4.57 2.16 17.70
N ARG A 153 -4.19 0.98 18.21
CA ARG A 153 -3.12 0.81 19.22
C ARG A 153 -2.59 -0.62 19.25
N ASN A 154 -1.42 -0.82 19.86
CA ASN A 154 -0.84 -2.14 20.16
C ASN A 154 -0.57 -3.07 18.96
N GLY A 155 -0.46 -2.53 17.74
CA GLY A 155 -0.03 -3.30 16.57
C GLY A 155 1.46 -3.66 16.55
N PRO A 156 1.92 -4.45 15.56
CA PRO A 156 1.30 -4.60 14.23
C PRO A 156 0.59 -5.94 13.94
N GLN A 157 0.40 -6.80 14.94
CA GLN A 157 -0.26 -8.10 14.72
C GLN A 157 -1.73 -8.09 15.18
N GLY A 158 -2.19 -6.95 15.70
CA GLY A 158 -3.41 -6.86 16.49
C GLY A 158 -3.36 -7.80 17.71
N GLY A 159 -4.50 -8.41 18.03
CA GLY A 159 -4.62 -9.46 19.05
C GLY A 159 -5.88 -9.32 19.90
N SER A 160 -6.23 -8.09 20.26
CA SER A 160 -7.52 -7.76 20.86
C SER A 160 -8.35 -6.91 19.89
N ILE A 161 -9.62 -7.27 19.74
CA ILE A 161 -10.61 -6.50 18.98
C ILE A 161 -10.81 -5.12 19.63
N ASP A 162 -10.60 -5.01 20.94
CA ASP A 162 -10.71 -3.74 21.68
C ASP A 162 -9.66 -2.71 21.26
N ASN A 163 -8.59 -3.14 20.59
CA ASN A 163 -7.59 -2.23 20.02
C ASN A 163 -8.00 -1.69 18.64
N THR A 164 -9.16 -2.11 18.12
CA THR A 164 -9.63 -1.73 16.79
C THR A 164 -10.84 -0.79 16.85
N GLN A 165 -11.05 -0.04 15.78
CA GLN A 165 -12.25 0.77 15.56
C GLN A 165 -12.81 0.46 14.18
N VAL A 166 -14.13 0.30 14.08
CA VAL A 166 -14.82 0.17 12.79
C VAL A 166 -15.12 1.58 12.30
N MET A 167 -14.62 1.93 11.11
CA MET A 167 -14.81 3.26 10.53
C MET A 167 -15.55 3.24 9.19
N HIS A 168 -15.64 2.09 8.52
CA HIS A 168 -16.27 1.95 7.19
C HIS A 168 -15.73 2.93 6.14
N THR A 169 -14.42 3.20 6.19
CA THR A 169 -13.76 4.19 5.35
C THR A 169 -12.80 3.53 4.37
N ILE A 170 -12.74 4.05 3.15
CA ILE A 170 -11.67 3.77 2.18
C ILE A 170 -11.02 5.09 1.80
N LEU A 171 -9.70 5.15 1.81
CA LEU A 171 -8.93 6.28 1.31
C LEU A 171 -8.24 5.86 0.01
N ALA A 172 -8.41 6.65 -1.05
CA ALA A 172 -7.70 6.47 -2.30
C ALA A 172 -6.82 7.69 -2.60
N SER A 173 -5.58 7.46 -3.05
CA SER A 173 -4.64 8.54 -3.40
C SER A 173 -3.67 8.09 -4.49
N VAL A 174 -3.33 8.97 -5.41
CA VAL A 174 -2.21 8.80 -6.36
C VAL A 174 -0.88 9.24 -5.76
N ASP A 175 -0.92 9.94 -4.63
CA ASP A 175 0.23 10.40 -3.87
C ASP A 175 0.36 9.55 -2.60
N GLN A 176 1.44 8.78 -2.53
CA GLN A 176 1.66 7.84 -1.43
C GLN A 176 1.99 8.52 -0.08
N ILE A 177 2.60 9.71 -0.11
CA ILE A 177 2.93 10.46 1.12
C ILE A 177 1.68 11.19 1.61
N ALA A 178 0.94 11.85 0.73
CA ALA A 178 -0.31 12.52 1.09
C ALA A 178 -1.33 11.50 1.62
N GLY A 179 -1.45 10.34 0.98
CA GLY A 179 -2.29 9.23 1.45
C GLY A 179 -1.85 8.73 2.84
N GLY A 180 -0.54 8.57 3.05
CA GLY A 180 0.01 8.19 4.35
C GLY A 180 -0.23 9.25 5.44
N ALA A 181 -0.05 10.53 5.11
CA ALA A 181 -0.23 11.65 6.01
C ALA A 181 -1.70 11.86 6.40
N PHE A 182 -2.64 11.76 5.45
CA PHE A 182 -4.06 11.73 5.77
C PHE A 182 -4.40 10.52 6.64
N GLY A 183 -3.84 9.35 6.31
CA GLY A 183 -4.04 8.11 7.06
C GLY A 183 -3.67 8.23 8.55
N CYS A 184 -2.74 9.10 8.92
CA CYS A 184 -2.40 9.33 10.34
C CYS A 184 -3.61 9.77 11.18
N THR A 185 -4.55 10.51 10.56
CA THR A 185 -5.78 10.96 11.23
C THR A 185 -6.68 9.80 11.65
N LEU A 186 -6.62 8.66 10.94
CA LEU A 186 -7.40 7.45 11.22
C LEU A 186 -7.01 6.79 12.55
N ILE A 187 -5.80 7.05 13.05
CA ILE A 187 -5.34 6.56 14.36
C ILE A 187 -5.13 7.71 15.36
N SER A 188 -5.73 8.87 15.10
CA SER A 188 -5.55 10.08 15.91
C SER A 188 -4.08 10.48 16.10
N GLN A 189 -3.23 10.22 15.10
CA GLN A 189 -1.84 10.67 15.06
C GLN A 189 -1.69 11.90 14.18
N ARG A 190 -0.69 12.71 14.52
CA ARG A 190 -0.24 13.82 13.68
C ARG A 190 0.81 13.32 12.70
N ARG A 191 0.71 13.74 11.44
CA ARG A 191 1.74 13.46 10.42
C ARG A 191 3.15 13.87 10.88
N ASP A 192 3.27 14.97 11.63
CA ASP A 192 4.55 15.49 12.11
C ASP A 192 5.20 14.61 13.18
N HIS A 193 4.46 13.64 13.73
CA HIS A 193 5.01 12.66 14.66
C HIS A 193 5.49 11.38 13.95
N ILE A 194 5.38 11.31 12.63
CA ILE A 194 5.72 10.15 11.80
C ILE A 194 6.95 10.49 10.95
N PRO A 195 8.18 10.21 11.43
CA PRO A 195 9.41 10.75 10.84
C PRO A 195 9.61 10.34 9.38
N TYR A 196 9.23 9.11 9.01
CA TYR A 196 9.37 8.68 7.61
C TYR A 196 8.56 9.51 6.60
N LEU A 197 7.45 10.16 7.02
CA LEU A 197 6.68 11.06 6.14
C LEU A 197 7.46 12.34 5.86
N GLU A 198 8.09 12.90 6.90
CA GLU A 198 8.93 14.09 6.79
C GLU A 198 10.15 13.82 5.91
N ILE A 199 10.87 12.72 6.16
CA ILE A 199 12.02 12.32 5.32
C ILE A 199 11.60 12.15 3.85
N GLY A 200 10.46 11.50 3.60
CA GLY A 200 9.95 11.33 2.23
C GLY A 200 9.60 12.66 1.56
N HIS A 201 9.03 13.60 2.32
CA HIS A 201 8.71 14.94 1.86
C HIS A 201 9.97 15.77 1.54
N GLU A 202 10.97 15.76 2.42
CA GLU A 202 12.25 16.47 2.24
C GLU A 202 13.04 15.96 1.03
N ARG A 203 12.92 14.67 0.73
CA ARG A 203 13.51 14.05 -0.48
C ARG A 203 12.78 14.43 -1.78
N GLY A 204 11.74 15.26 -1.71
CA GLY A 204 11.00 15.73 -2.88
C GLY A 204 10.16 14.65 -3.56
N LEU A 205 9.82 13.57 -2.85
CA LEU A 205 9.02 12.49 -3.42
C LEU A 205 7.61 12.99 -3.75
N VAL A 206 6.98 13.71 -2.81
CA VAL A 206 5.64 14.35 -2.89
C VAL A 206 5.34 15.14 -1.58
N THR A 207 4.13 15.65 -1.36
CA THR A 207 3.78 16.48 -0.19
C THR A 207 3.13 15.68 0.96
N MET A 208 3.56 15.94 2.20
CA MET A 208 2.85 15.47 3.40
C MET A 208 1.71 16.40 3.84
N PHE A 209 1.63 17.61 3.26
CA PHE A 209 0.58 18.61 3.53
C PHE A 209 -0.64 18.35 2.65
N TRP A 210 -1.30 17.21 2.87
CA TRP A 210 -2.45 16.77 2.06
C TRP A 210 -3.59 17.80 2.03
N GLU A 211 -3.70 18.70 3.02
CA GLU A 211 -4.70 19.77 3.06
C GLU A 211 -4.54 20.79 1.94
N SER A 212 -3.32 20.94 1.42
CA SER A 212 -3.02 21.80 0.27
C SER A 212 -3.46 21.19 -1.07
N LEU A 213 -3.76 19.89 -1.08
CA LEU A 213 -4.22 19.20 -2.27
C LEU A 213 -5.72 19.43 -2.46
N SER A 214 -6.13 19.55 -3.72
CA SER A 214 -7.55 19.61 -4.05
C SER A 214 -8.22 18.30 -3.67
N ARG A 215 -9.11 18.32 -2.67
CA ARG A 215 -10.01 17.20 -2.41
C ARG A 215 -10.96 17.10 -3.58
N GLN A 216 -10.90 15.99 -4.29
CA GLN A 216 -11.84 15.73 -5.36
C GLN A 216 -12.88 14.71 -4.85
N GLY A 217 -14.08 15.21 -4.52
CA GLY A 217 -15.23 14.41 -4.11
C GLY A 217 -15.23 13.88 -2.66
N SER A 218 -16.43 13.71 -2.12
CA SER A 218 -16.76 12.79 -1.02
C SER A 218 -17.71 11.74 -1.59
N LEU A 219 -17.44 10.45 -1.36
CA LEU A 219 -18.25 9.38 -1.92
C LEU A 219 -19.47 9.12 -1.03
N ASP A 220 -20.60 9.71 -1.38
CA ASP A 220 -21.89 9.17 -0.99
C ASP A 220 -22.19 7.96 -1.90
N GLY A 221 -21.77 6.78 -1.46
CA GLY A 221 -22.35 5.50 -1.90
C GLY A 221 -21.95 4.90 -3.25
N ASN A 222 -21.07 5.50 -4.07
CA ASN A 222 -20.66 4.83 -5.32
C ASN A 222 -19.20 5.09 -5.75
N LEU A 223 -18.28 4.30 -5.18
CA LEU A 223 -16.84 4.26 -5.48
C LEU A 223 -16.54 4.10 -6.99
N LEU A 224 -17.47 3.49 -7.72
CA LEU A 224 -17.37 3.06 -9.12
C LEU A 224 -17.38 4.19 -10.16
N SER A 225 -17.84 5.41 -9.86
CA SER A 225 -17.84 6.49 -10.88
C SER A 225 -16.62 7.41 -10.79
N TRP A 226 -16.00 7.46 -9.60
CA TRP A 226 -15.04 8.50 -9.27
C TRP A 226 -13.59 8.14 -9.65
N LEU A 227 -13.19 6.87 -9.40
CA LEU A 227 -11.89 6.32 -9.79
C LEU A 227 -11.57 6.52 -11.28
N TRP A 228 -12.59 6.44 -12.14
CA TRP A 228 -12.46 6.51 -13.60
C TRP A 228 -12.12 7.89 -14.14
N THR A 229 -12.69 8.94 -13.54
CA THR A 229 -12.58 10.28 -14.11
C THR A 229 -11.25 10.94 -13.78
N HIS A 230 -10.61 10.59 -12.66
CA HIS A 230 -9.49 11.39 -12.11
C HIS A 230 -8.12 10.71 -12.11
N VAL A 231 -8.05 9.38 -11.99
CA VAL A 231 -6.76 8.65 -12.05
C VAL A 231 -6.15 8.72 -13.46
N LEU A 232 -6.98 8.73 -14.51
CA LEU A 232 -6.53 8.90 -15.90
C LEU A 232 -6.30 10.38 -16.26
N CYS A 233 -7.18 11.29 -15.83
CA CYS A 233 -7.10 12.70 -16.23
C CYS A 233 -5.91 13.45 -15.60
N SER A 234 -5.40 13.00 -14.45
CA SER A 234 -4.19 13.58 -13.86
C SER A 234 -2.89 13.07 -14.51
N GLN A 235 -2.83 11.81 -14.96
CA GLN A 235 -1.63 11.29 -15.66
C GLN A 235 -1.52 11.75 -17.11
N GLU A 236 -2.63 12.03 -17.80
CA GLU A 236 -2.59 12.52 -19.20
C GLU A 236 -2.15 13.99 -19.32
N ARG A 237 -2.28 14.81 -18.28
CA ARG A 237 -1.79 16.20 -18.32
C ARG A 237 -0.28 16.33 -18.24
N GLU A 238 0.42 15.32 -17.73
CA GLU A 238 1.88 15.39 -17.53
C GLU A 238 2.70 14.64 -18.59
N ARG A 239 2.09 13.80 -19.42
CA ARG A 239 2.82 13.04 -20.46
C ARG A 239 2.05 13.00 -21.77
N GLY A 240 2.32 13.98 -22.63
CA GLY A 240 1.89 13.95 -24.03
C GLY A 240 2.45 12.70 -24.73
N GLY A 241 1.61 11.68 -24.90
CA GLY A 241 2.01 10.42 -25.52
C GLY A 241 0.81 9.53 -25.79
N ILE A 242 0.53 9.28 -27.07
CA ILE A 242 -0.51 8.39 -27.59
C ILE A 242 -0.30 6.97 -27.03
N ALA A 243 -1.34 6.43 -26.39
CA ALA A 243 -1.33 5.11 -25.76
C ALA A 243 -0.98 3.98 -26.74
N ARG A 244 -0.04 3.12 -26.33
CA ARG A 244 0.13 1.78 -26.89
C ARG A 244 0.19 0.79 -25.72
N SER A 245 -0.92 0.08 -25.51
CA SER A 245 -1.12 -1.12 -24.68
C SER A 245 -0.66 -1.10 -23.21
N ALA A 246 -1.61 -1.24 -22.28
CA ALA A 246 -1.35 -1.58 -20.87
C ALA A 246 -1.30 -3.11 -20.66
N LEU A 247 -0.31 -3.61 -19.92
CA LEU A 247 -0.26 -4.90 -19.21
C LEU A 247 -0.07 -4.55 -17.69
N PHE A 248 -0.02 -5.50 -16.75
CA PHE A 248 -0.02 -5.23 -15.29
C PHE A 248 1.02 -6.06 -14.56
#